data_AF-A0A0C3PGW0-F1
#
_entry.id   AF-A0A0C3PGW0-F1
#
_cell.length_a   1.000
_cell.length_b   1.000
_cell.length_c   1.000
_cell.angle_alpha   90.00
_cell.angle_beta   90.00
_cell.angle_gamma   90.00
#
_symmetry.space_group_name_H-M   'P 1'
#
loop_
_entity.id
_entity.type
_entity.pdbx_description
1 polymer ?
#
loop_
_entity_poly.entity_id
_entity_poly.type
_entity_poly.pdbx_seq_one_letter_code
_entity_poly.pdbx_strand_id
1 'polypeptide(L)'
;MHGHLEVRANEQHVWDLKCPAGCWVNSGIHAHIPLSSKGQFSTLESHWGEKSCQGKMTKIMQADSRKTLTMTFPLCKNSLVSISLPVSTSSTPCCLGLQIDSWPGTPAVLITANFPWLRTHDGPDKLPFQVELIDGVVFVHTENCFRFSNVPELSVCLACDALAPKVTALAELARDRNKYTRRSLLTPMQLLEVAKNLDDQANTLKLQVWRCSPIHDIDQY
;
A
#
# COMPACT_ATOMS: atom_id res chain seq x y z
N MET A 1 8.68 7.75 0.68
CA MET A 1 9.06 7.09 -0.60
C MET A 1 10.56 6.90 -0.59
N HIS A 2 11.03 5.68 -0.30
CA HIS A 2 12.44 5.27 -0.48
C HIS A 2 12.47 4.09 -1.47
N GLY A 3 11.79 4.27 -2.60
CA GLY A 3 12.06 3.47 -3.79
C GLY A 3 13.16 4.18 -4.56
N HIS A 4 14.21 3.46 -4.97
CA HIS A 4 15.21 4.00 -5.87
C HIS A 4 14.50 4.47 -7.15
N LEU A 5 14.45 5.78 -7.37
CA LEU A 5 14.02 6.34 -8.65
C LEU A 5 15.05 5.97 -9.70
N GLU A 6 14.60 5.42 -10.84
CA GLU A 6 15.48 5.22 -11.98
C GLU A 6 15.91 6.59 -12.53
N VAL A 7 17.22 6.78 -12.68
CA VAL A 7 17.84 8.00 -13.18
C VAL A 7 18.79 7.66 -14.32
N ARG A 8 18.89 8.55 -15.31
CA ARG A 8 19.88 8.44 -16.40
C ARG A 8 20.35 9.83 -16.82
N ALA A 9 21.58 9.93 -17.29
CA ALA A 9 22.04 11.14 -17.97
C ALA A 9 21.58 11.11 -19.43
N ASN A 10 21.06 12.23 -19.93
CA ASN A 10 20.70 12.38 -21.35
C ASN A 10 21.88 12.95 -22.18
N GLU A 11 21.67 13.10 -23.49
CA GLU A 11 22.69 13.60 -24.43
C GLU A 11 23.16 15.04 -24.13
N GLN A 12 22.37 15.80 -23.36
CA GLN A 12 22.70 17.16 -22.94
C GLN A 12 23.45 17.19 -21.59
N HIS A 13 23.84 16.03 -21.07
CA HIS A 13 24.43 15.89 -19.73
C HIS A 13 23.53 16.46 -18.62
N VAL A 14 22.22 16.23 -18.73
CA VAL A 14 21.22 16.56 -17.71
C VAL A 14 20.57 15.28 -17.21
N TRP A 15 20.19 15.23 -15.94
CA TRP A 15 19.50 14.09 -15.36
C TRP A 15 18.06 14.00 -15.87
N ASP A 16 17.72 12.86 -16.49
CA ASP A 16 16.35 12.43 -16.70
C ASP A 16 15.93 11.52 -15.53
N LEU A 17 14.74 11.78 -14.99
CA LEU A 17 14.11 11.01 -13.93
C LEU A 17 12.94 10.19 -14.50
N LYS A 18 12.83 8.91 -14.15
CA LYS A 18 11.68 8.09 -14.56
C LYS A 18 10.54 8.24 -13.56
N CYS A 19 9.38 8.68 -14.01
CA CYS A 19 8.18 8.68 -13.17
C CYS A 19 7.58 7.25 -13.09
N PRO A 20 6.75 6.95 -12.07
CA PRO A 20 6.06 5.66 -11.98
C PRO A 20 5.15 5.32 -13.17
N ALA A 21 4.69 6.31 -13.94
CA ALA A 21 3.97 6.09 -15.18
C ALA A 21 4.89 5.78 -16.39
N GLY A 22 6.18 5.55 -16.14
CA GLY A 22 7.17 5.17 -17.16
C GLY A 22 7.66 6.30 -18.07
N CYS A 23 7.26 7.55 -17.83
CA CYS A 23 7.74 8.70 -18.59
C CYS A 23 9.09 9.18 -18.05
N TRP A 24 9.97 9.62 -18.95
CA TRP A 24 11.20 10.30 -18.59
C TRP A 24 10.97 11.81 -18.52
N VAL A 25 11.40 12.42 -17.43
CA VAL A 25 11.26 13.86 -17.18
C VAL A 25 12.64 14.45 -17.01
N ASN A 26 12.97 15.45 -17.82
CA ASN A 26 14.21 16.20 -17.68
C ASN A 26 14.12 17.05 -16.39
N SER A 27 15.08 16.89 -15.49
CA SER A 27 15.11 17.61 -14.20
C SER A 27 15.62 19.05 -14.30
N GLY A 28 16.30 19.41 -15.38
CA GLY A 28 17.08 20.65 -15.51
C GLY A 28 18.40 20.64 -14.75
N ILE A 29 18.74 19.55 -14.06
CA ILE A 29 19.94 19.42 -13.23
C ILE A 29 21.04 18.73 -14.02
N HIS A 30 22.19 19.37 -14.14
CA HIS A 30 23.33 18.77 -14.83
C HIS A 30 23.80 17.46 -14.17
N ALA A 31 24.19 16.50 -15.00
CA ALA A 31 24.56 15.14 -14.59
C ALA A 31 25.78 15.06 -13.67
N HIS A 32 26.63 16.09 -13.66
CA HIS A 32 27.78 16.16 -12.75
C HIS A 32 27.38 16.58 -11.32
N ILE A 33 26.15 17.07 -11.12
CA ILE A 33 25.62 17.43 -9.80
C ILE A 33 24.91 16.20 -9.22
N PRO A 34 25.32 15.67 -8.06
CA PRO A 34 24.64 14.53 -7.44
C PRO A 34 23.23 14.93 -6.97
N LEU A 35 22.27 14.04 -7.21
CA LEU A 35 20.89 14.16 -6.74
C LEU A 35 20.79 13.63 -5.30
N SER A 36 20.99 14.51 -4.32
CA SER A 36 21.03 14.14 -2.90
C SER A 36 19.93 14.81 -2.07
N SER A 37 19.28 15.83 -2.60
CA SER A 37 18.31 16.64 -1.85
C SER A 37 16.89 16.50 -2.40
N LYS A 38 15.90 16.55 -1.50
CA LYS A 38 14.48 16.42 -1.87
C LYS A 38 14.01 17.53 -2.84
N GLY A 39 14.55 18.74 -2.72
CA GLY A 39 14.17 19.88 -3.56
C GLY A 39 14.51 19.71 -5.04
N GLN A 40 15.48 18.85 -5.37
CA GLN A 40 15.91 18.53 -6.74
C GLN A 40 14.87 17.71 -7.53
N PHE A 41 13.82 17.21 -6.87
CA PHE A 41 12.78 16.39 -7.48
C PHE A 41 11.46 17.15 -7.71
N SER A 42 11.42 18.46 -7.47
CA SER A 42 10.20 19.28 -7.64
C SER A 42 9.64 19.21 -9.07
N THR A 43 10.50 19.16 -10.09
CA THR A 43 10.11 18.98 -11.50
C THR A 43 9.32 17.69 -11.71
N LEU A 44 9.67 16.60 -11.00
CA LEU A 44 8.96 15.33 -11.05
C LEU A 44 7.60 15.42 -10.35
N GLU A 45 7.53 16.12 -9.21
CA GLU A 45 6.28 16.37 -8.48
C GLU A 45 5.30 17.20 -9.32
N SER A 46 5.78 18.24 -10.00
CA SER A 46 4.96 19.04 -10.93
C SER A 46 4.48 18.22 -12.11
N HIS A 47 5.36 17.42 -12.74
CA HIS A 47 4.99 16.54 -13.85
C HIS A 47 3.91 15.52 -13.47
N TRP A 48 3.96 14.99 -12.25
CA TRP A 48 2.97 14.04 -11.75
C TRP A 48 1.54 14.61 -11.71
N GLY A 49 1.41 15.92 -11.50
CA GLY A 49 0.14 16.64 -11.53
C GLY A 49 -0.42 16.87 -12.93
N GLU A 50 0.37 16.67 -13.99
CA GLU A 50 -0.08 16.93 -15.36
C GLU A 50 -1.02 15.84 -15.88
N LYS A 51 -2.10 16.28 -16.54
CA LYS A 51 -3.11 15.39 -17.15
C LYS A 51 -2.51 14.40 -18.17
N SER A 52 -1.42 14.80 -18.83
CA SER A 52 -0.68 13.98 -19.80
C SER A 52 -0.05 12.74 -19.16
N CYS A 53 0.49 12.88 -17.95
CA CYS A 53 1.10 11.81 -17.17
C CYS A 53 0.02 10.92 -16.54
N GLN A 54 -1.00 11.53 -15.94
CA GLN A 54 -2.12 10.81 -15.31
C GLN A 54 -2.85 9.90 -16.30
N GLY A 55 -3.10 10.36 -17.53
CA GLY A 55 -3.74 9.53 -18.56
C GLY A 55 -2.94 8.28 -18.94
N LYS A 56 -1.60 8.36 -18.93
CA LYS A 56 -0.72 7.20 -19.17
C LYS A 56 -0.71 6.25 -17.97
N MET A 57 -0.72 6.80 -16.75
CA MET A 57 -0.78 6.00 -15.53
C MET A 57 -2.05 5.18 -15.45
N THR A 58 -3.22 5.74 -15.76
CA THR A 58 -4.48 4.99 -15.78
C THR A 58 -4.43 3.83 -16.78
N LYS A 59 -3.77 4.02 -17.94
CA LYS A 59 -3.58 2.96 -18.93
C LYS A 59 -2.62 1.86 -18.43
N ILE A 60 -1.53 2.24 -17.77
CA ILE A 60 -0.58 1.29 -17.18
C ILE A 60 -1.25 0.52 -16.04
N MET A 61 -1.97 1.19 -15.13
CA MET A 61 -2.73 0.53 -14.06
C MET A 61 -3.81 -0.40 -14.62
N GLN A 62 -4.50 -0.03 -15.71
CA GLN A 62 -5.46 -0.93 -16.37
C GLN A 62 -4.79 -2.11 -17.06
N ALA A 63 -3.64 -1.90 -17.70
CA ALA A 63 -2.88 -2.96 -18.34
C ALA A 63 -2.26 -3.93 -17.32
N ASP A 64 -1.71 -3.42 -16.22
CA ASP A 64 -1.18 -4.22 -15.11
C ASP A 64 -2.30 -4.90 -14.34
N SER A 65 -3.46 -4.26 -14.15
CA SER A 65 -4.64 -4.92 -13.58
C SER A 65 -5.11 -6.08 -14.46
N ARG A 66 -5.16 -5.89 -15.79
CA ARG A 66 -5.48 -6.97 -16.74
C ARG A 66 -4.41 -8.06 -16.76
N LYS A 67 -3.12 -7.71 -16.70
CA LYS A 67 -2.01 -8.67 -16.68
C LYS A 67 -1.98 -9.45 -15.37
N THR A 68 -2.27 -8.78 -14.25
CA THR A 68 -2.45 -9.42 -12.93
C THR A 68 -3.64 -10.36 -12.97
N LEU A 69 -4.80 -9.95 -13.49
CA LEU A 69 -5.95 -10.84 -13.68
C LEU A 69 -5.64 -12.03 -14.60
N THR A 70 -4.80 -11.84 -15.63
CA THR A 70 -4.39 -12.93 -16.53
C THR A 70 -3.35 -13.86 -15.90
N MET A 71 -2.51 -13.37 -14.97
CA MET A 71 -1.58 -14.20 -14.20
C MET A 71 -2.23 -14.85 -12.96
N THR A 72 -3.36 -14.32 -12.50
CA THR A 72 -4.15 -14.90 -11.38
C THR A 72 -5.00 -16.10 -11.84
N PHE A 73 -5.19 -16.25 -13.15
CA PHE A 73 -5.79 -17.44 -13.74
C PHE A 73 -4.86 -18.02 -14.82
N PRO A 74 -3.88 -18.86 -14.44
CA PRO A 74 -3.30 -19.76 -15.42
C PRO A 74 -4.42 -20.64 -15.94
N LEU A 75 -4.79 -20.44 -17.22
CA LEU A 75 -5.53 -21.44 -17.97
C LEU A 75 -4.58 -22.64 -18.10
N CYS A 76 -4.60 -23.52 -17.10
CA CYS A 76 -3.77 -24.71 -17.07
C CYS A 76 -4.16 -25.60 -18.26
N LYS A 77 -3.39 -25.50 -19.34
CA LYS A 77 -3.34 -26.51 -20.38
C LYS A 77 -2.80 -27.78 -19.74
N ASN A 78 -3.67 -28.78 -19.67
CA ASN A 78 -3.38 -30.12 -19.17
C ASN A 78 -2.04 -30.63 -19.71
N SER A 79 -1.03 -30.73 -18.84
CA SER A 79 0.16 -31.53 -19.11
C SER A 79 0.03 -32.81 -18.31
N LEU A 80 -0.37 -33.87 -19.00
CA LEU A 80 -0.43 -35.23 -18.48
C LEU A 80 1.00 -35.74 -18.28
N VAL A 81 1.51 -35.65 -17.06
CA VAL A 81 2.65 -36.46 -16.62
C VAL A 81 2.10 -37.48 -15.64
N SER A 82 1.86 -38.70 -16.16
CA SER A 82 1.45 -39.85 -15.37
C SER A 82 2.63 -40.36 -14.55
N ILE A 83 2.62 -40.09 -13.26
CA ILE A 83 3.40 -40.83 -12.28
C ILE A 83 2.39 -41.56 -11.39
N SER A 84 2.37 -42.88 -11.54
CA SER A 84 1.47 -43.79 -10.84
C SER A 84 1.93 -43.97 -9.39
N LEU A 85 1.12 -43.53 -8.43
CA LEU A 85 1.18 -43.94 -7.02
C LEU A 85 -0.25 -44.13 -6.50
N PRO A 86 -0.44 -44.97 -5.47
CA PRO A 86 -1.69 -45.67 -5.23
C PRO A 86 -2.81 -44.74 -4.82
N VAL A 87 -3.98 -45.02 -5.39
CA VAL A 87 -5.26 -44.35 -5.17
C VAL A 87 -5.59 -44.35 -3.68
N SER A 88 -5.42 -43.19 -3.06
CA SER A 88 -6.27 -42.75 -1.97
C SER A 88 -7.05 -41.56 -2.51
N THR A 89 -8.38 -41.62 -2.44
CA THR A 89 -9.26 -40.49 -2.70
C THR A 89 -9.03 -39.42 -1.62
N SER A 90 -7.92 -38.70 -1.71
CA SER A 90 -7.66 -37.52 -0.89
C SER A 90 -8.16 -36.31 -1.67
N SER A 91 -9.39 -35.91 -1.43
CA SER A 91 -9.80 -34.53 -1.67
C SER A 91 -8.88 -33.64 -0.84
N THR A 92 -7.87 -33.05 -1.46
CA THR A 92 -6.97 -32.11 -0.78
C THR A 92 -7.85 -30.98 -0.22
N PRO A 93 -7.89 -30.78 1.11
CA PRO A 93 -8.80 -29.81 1.70
C PRO A 93 -8.43 -28.40 1.23
N CYS A 94 -9.41 -27.71 0.66
CA CYS A 94 -9.31 -26.33 0.21
C CYS A 94 -9.41 -25.41 1.42
N CYS A 95 -8.47 -24.48 1.60
CA CYS A 95 -8.52 -23.55 2.72
C CYS A 95 -9.11 -22.21 2.29
N LEU A 96 -10.23 -21.82 2.93
CA LEU A 96 -10.88 -20.52 2.70
C LEU A 96 -10.10 -19.35 3.33
N GLY A 97 -9.18 -19.63 4.25
CA GLY A 97 -8.52 -18.62 5.07
C GLY A 97 -9.29 -18.31 6.35
N LEU A 98 -8.66 -17.55 7.24
CA LEU A 98 -9.29 -17.09 8.47
C LEU A 98 -10.15 -15.87 8.16
N GLN A 99 -11.44 -15.95 8.43
CA GLN A 99 -12.36 -14.84 8.28
C GLN A 99 -12.14 -13.78 9.37
N ILE A 100 -12.15 -12.50 8.98
CA ILE A 100 -12.09 -11.37 9.90
C ILE A 100 -13.46 -10.70 9.97
N ASP A 101 -14.18 -10.96 11.06
CA ASP A 101 -15.53 -10.44 11.27
C ASP A 101 -15.56 -9.06 11.93
N SER A 102 -14.53 -8.73 12.72
CA SER A 102 -14.50 -7.50 13.49
C SER A 102 -13.10 -6.88 13.49
N TRP A 103 -12.94 -5.86 12.66
CA TRP A 103 -11.79 -4.94 12.73
C TRP A 103 -12.22 -3.66 13.45
N PRO A 104 -11.39 -3.06 14.32
CA PRO A 104 -11.69 -1.78 14.95
C PRO A 104 -12.01 -0.72 13.89
N GLY A 105 -13.24 -0.21 13.92
CA GLY A 105 -13.76 0.76 12.97
C GLY A 105 -15.16 1.22 13.37
N THR A 106 -15.68 2.21 12.66
CA THR A 106 -17.05 2.69 12.89
C THR A 106 -18.04 1.59 12.45
N PRO A 107 -18.95 1.11 13.31
CA PRO A 107 -19.88 0.02 12.97
C PRO A 107 -20.75 0.28 11.73
N ALA A 108 -21.00 1.56 11.43
CA ALA A 108 -21.78 1.99 10.26
C ALA A 108 -21.01 1.95 8.94
N VAL A 109 -19.70 1.69 8.97
CA VAL A 109 -18.81 1.74 7.80
C VAL A 109 -18.34 0.32 7.50
N LEU A 110 -18.51 -0.10 6.24
CA LEU A 110 -18.12 -1.42 5.76
C LEU A 110 -16.66 -1.74 6.13
N ILE A 111 -16.40 -3.00 6.49
CA ILE A 111 -15.05 -3.46 6.84
C ILE A 111 -14.06 -3.17 5.72
N THR A 112 -14.49 -3.23 4.46
CA THR A 112 -13.68 -2.87 3.27
C THR A 112 -13.19 -1.43 3.27
N ALA A 113 -13.93 -0.51 3.90
CA ALA A 113 -13.56 0.90 4.02
C ALA A 113 -12.72 1.18 5.27
N ASN A 114 -12.79 0.31 6.30
CA ASN A 114 -12.06 0.47 7.55
C ASN A 114 -10.80 -0.41 7.65
N PHE A 115 -10.68 -1.45 6.84
CA PHE A 115 -9.57 -2.40 6.95
C PHE A 115 -8.29 -1.79 6.36
N PRO A 116 -7.24 -1.61 7.19
CA PRO A 116 -6.04 -0.86 6.79
C PRO A 116 -5.26 -1.61 5.72
N TRP A 117 -5.34 -2.94 5.71
CA TRP A 117 -4.39 -3.77 5.00
C TRP A 117 -4.73 -4.09 3.55
N LEU A 118 -5.93 -3.70 3.08
CA LEU A 118 -6.25 -3.70 1.65
C LEU A 118 -5.36 -2.74 0.84
N ARG A 119 -4.52 -1.94 1.50
CA ARG A 119 -3.62 -0.94 0.92
C ARG A 119 -2.14 -1.26 1.12
N THR A 120 -1.81 -2.38 1.76
CA THR A 120 -0.42 -2.70 2.11
C THR A 120 0.31 -3.26 0.89
N HIS A 121 1.40 -2.62 0.50
CA HIS A 121 2.29 -3.07 -0.56
C HIS A 121 3.59 -3.62 0.03
N ASP A 122 4.43 -4.22 -0.81
CA ASP A 122 5.78 -4.62 -0.42
C ASP A 122 6.54 -3.47 0.26
N GLY A 123 7.21 -3.76 1.38
CA GLY A 123 7.93 -2.75 2.15
C GLY A 123 8.12 -3.13 3.63
N PRO A 124 8.62 -2.19 4.47
CA PRO A 124 8.84 -2.41 5.90
C PRO A 124 7.54 -2.65 6.70
N ASP A 125 6.40 -2.37 6.07
CA ASP A 125 5.06 -2.59 6.60
C ASP A 125 4.38 -3.84 6.02
N LYS A 126 5.11 -4.68 5.26
CA LYS A 126 4.58 -5.93 4.71
C LYS A 126 4.07 -6.83 5.84
N LEU A 127 2.87 -7.35 5.66
CA LEU A 127 2.25 -8.27 6.62
C LEU A 127 2.83 -9.68 6.48
N PRO A 128 2.86 -10.46 7.57
CA PRO A 128 3.30 -11.85 7.54
C PRO A 128 2.22 -12.81 6.99
N PHE A 129 1.12 -12.26 6.45
CA PHE A 129 0.00 -12.99 5.88
C PHE A 129 -0.61 -12.18 4.74
N GLN A 130 -1.28 -12.88 3.83
CA GLN A 130 -2.02 -12.30 2.72
C GLN A 130 -3.44 -11.97 3.16
N VAL A 131 -4.00 -10.92 2.59
CA VAL A 131 -5.38 -10.46 2.82
C VAL A 131 -6.14 -10.59 1.51
N GLU A 132 -7.33 -11.16 1.56
CA GLU A 132 -8.22 -11.31 0.41
C GLU A 132 -9.62 -10.83 0.75
N LEU A 133 -10.34 -10.31 -0.25
CA LEU A 133 -11.71 -9.85 -0.11
C LEU A 133 -12.59 -10.69 -1.03
N ILE A 134 -13.48 -11.50 -0.44
CA ILE A 134 -14.41 -12.36 -1.17
C ILE A 134 -15.82 -11.97 -0.72
N ASP A 135 -16.65 -11.54 -1.67
CA ASP A 135 -18.05 -11.13 -1.43
C ASP A 135 -18.23 -10.13 -0.27
N GLY A 136 -17.28 -9.21 -0.11
CA GLY A 136 -17.32 -8.19 0.94
C GLY A 136 -16.82 -8.64 2.31
N VAL A 137 -16.38 -9.90 2.43
CA VAL A 137 -15.82 -10.50 3.64
C VAL A 137 -14.30 -10.59 3.51
N VAL A 138 -13.58 -10.18 4.56
CA VAL A 138 -12.12 -10.17 4.58
C VAL A 138 -11.61 -11.51 5.10
N PHE A 139 -10.72 -12.13 4.34
CA PHE A 139 -10.03 -13.37 4.70
C PHE A 139 -8.53 -13.13 4.82
N VAL A 140 -7.87 -13.83 5.73
CA VAL A 140 -6.41 -13.83 5.84
C VAL A 140 -5.82 -15.22 5.69
N HIS A 141 -4.70 -15.27 4.98
CA HIS A 141 -4.03 -16.52 4.60
C HIS A 141 -2.56 -16.44 4.97
N THR A 142 -2.00 -17.53 5.47
CA THR A 142 -0.55 -17.65 5.55
C THR A 142 0.04 -17.70 4.13
N GLU A 143 1.28 -17.22 3.96
CA GLU A 143 1.96 -17.25 2.64
C GLU A 143 2.10 -18.69 2.08
N ASN A 144 2.13 -19.69 2.97
CA ASN A 144 2.26 -21.11 2.61
C ASN A 144 0.92 -21.86 2.60
N CYS A 145 -0.20 -21.14 2.65
CA CYS A 145 -1.52 -21.76 2.55
C CYS A 145 -1.77 -22.29 1.13
N PHE A 146 -1.93 -23.60 0.96
CA PHE A 146 -2.32 -24.19 -0.32
C PHE A 146 -3.78 -23.83 -0.64
N ARG A 147 -3.96 -22.90 -1.58
CA ARG A 147 -5.25 -22.50 -2.12
C ARG A 147 -5.63 -23.47 -3.23
N PHE A 148 -6.64 -24.31 -3.03
CA PHE A 148 -7.32 -24.98 -4.14
C PHE A 148 -8.75 -24.49 -4.20
N SER A 149 -9.22 -24.22 -5.42
CA SER A 149 -10.50 -23.56 -5.67
C SER A 149 -11.59 -24.58 -6.01
N ASN A 150 -12.83 -24.14 -5.80
CA ASN A 150 -14.11 -24.69 -6.26
C ASN A 150 -14.87 -25.66 -5.33
N VAL A 151 -14.44 -25.86 -4.08
CA VAL A 151 -15.25 -26.63 -3.12
C VAL A 151 -15.79 -25.70 -2.02
N PRO A 152 -17.10 -25.65 -1.78
CA PRO A 152 -17.72 -24.79 -0.77
C PRO A 152 -17.59 -25.34 0.66
N GLU A 153 -16.54 -26.11 0.97
CA GLU A 153 -16.31 -26.57 2.34
C GLU A 153 -15.51 -25.53 3.11
N LEU A 154 -16.23 -24.87 4.03
CA LEU A 154 -15.88 -23.74 4.91
C LEU A 154 -14.75 -24.05 5.93
N SER A 155 -13.73 -24.81 5.58
CA SER A 155 -12.68 -25.17 6.53
C SER A 155 -11.51 -24.17 6.51
N VAL A 156 -11.14 -23.67 7.69
CA VAL A 156 -9.87 -22.97 7.92
C VAL A 156 -8.79 -24.03 8.18
N CYS A 157 -7.64 -23.92 7.51
CA CYS A 157 -6.52 -24.83 7.76
C CYS A 157 -5.79 -24.41 9.04
N LEU A 158 -5.09 -25.35 9.69
CA LEU A 158 -4.36 -25.09 10.94
C LEU A 158 -3.40 -23.89 10.84
N ALA A 159 -2.75 -23.71 9.68
CA ALA A 159 -1.83 -22.59 9.46
C ALA A 159 -2.55 -21.23 9.46
N CYS A 160 -3.71 -21.14 8.78
CA CYS A 160 -4.52 -19.93 8.75
C CYS A 160 -5.21 -19.67 10.10
N ASP A 161 -5.67 -20.72 10.78
CA ASP A 161 -6.26 -20.61 12.11
C ASP A 161 -5.25 -20.06 13.15
N ALA A 162 -3.98 -20.46 13.05
CA ALA A 162 -2.89 -19.94 13.86
C ALA A 162 -2.62 -18.43 13.64
N LEU A 163 -3.23 -17.79 12.63
CA LEU A 163 -3.18 -16.33 12.47
C LEU A 163 -4.12 -15.59 13.43
N ALA A 164 -5.15 -16.23 13.97
CA ALA A 164 -6.14 -15.60 14.85
C ALA A 164 -5.53 -14.74 15.96
N PRO A 165 -4.62 -15.27 16.81
CA PRO A 165 -4.01 -14.44 17.86
C PRO A 165 -3.20 -13.27 17.32
N LYS A 166 -2.55 -13.41 16.15
CA LYS A 166 -1.79 -12.33 15.52
C LYS A 166 -2.70 -11.23 15.00
N VAL A 167 -3.80 -11.60 14.33
CA VAL A 167 -4.81 -10.67 13.84
C VAL A 167 -5.45 -9.92 15.00
N THR A 168 -5.81 -10.62 16.09
CA THR A 168 -6.35 -10.01 17.31
C THR A 168 -5.38 -9.01 17.92
N ALA A 169 -4.10 -9.38 18.10
CA ALA A 169 -3.10 -8.47 18.66
C ALA A 169 -2.92 -7.21 17.80
N LEU A 170 -2.96 -7.34 16.47
CA LEU A 170 -2.89 -6.20 15.56
C LEU A 170 -4.16 -5.33 15.63
N ALA A 171 -5.34 -5.94 15.79
CA ALA A 171 -6.58 -5.22 16.00
C ALA A 171 -6.57 -4.43 17.33
N GLU A 172 -6.02 -5.01 18.40
CA GLU A 172 -5.83 -4.31 19.68
C GLU A 172 -4.87 -3.13 19.55
N LEU A 173 -3.72 -3.31 18.89
CA LEU A 173 -2.78 -2.22 18.62
C LEU A 173 -3.41 -1.08 17.80
N ALA A 174 -4.26 -1.42 16.84
CA ALA A 174 -4.99 -0.43 16.06
C ALA A 174 -6.05 0.29 16.91
N ARG A 175 -6.72 -0.41 17.84
CA ARG A 175 -7.73 0.16 18.74
C ARG A 175 -7.10 1.09 19.78
N ASP A 176 -6.04 0.65 20.43
CA ASP A 176 -5.34 1.36 21.51
C ASP A 176 -4.28 2.33 20.97
N ARG A 177 -4.54 2.91 19.80
CA ARG A 177 -3.61 3.75 19.04
C ARG A 177 -2.86 4.71 19.96
N ASN A 178 -1.57 4.45 20.14
CA ASN A 178 -0.61 5.38 20.75
C ASN A 178 0.16 6.16 19.68
N LYS A 179 0.92 7.19 20.11
CA LYS A 179 1.71 8.06 19.21
C LYS A 179 2.78 7.34 18.38
N TYR A 180 3.16 6.11 18.73
CA TYR A 180 4.14 5.27 18.04
C TYR A 180 3.50 4.16 17.21
N THR A 181 2.17 4.09 17.17
CA THR A 181 1.46 3.09 16.37
C THR A 181 1.80 3.30 14.90
N ARG A 182 2.22 2.23 14.23
CA ARG A 182 2.56 2.30 12.81
C ARG A 182 1.33 2.72 12.00
N ARG A 183 1.50 3.71 11.13
CA ARG A 183 0.42 4.25 10.29
C ARG A 183 -0.21 3.19 9.37
N SER A 184 0.54 2.15 9.01
CA SER A 184 0.09 1.00 8.23
C SER A 184 -0.97 0.13 8.94
N LEU A 185 -1.08 0.24 10.27
CA LEU A 185 -2.10 -0.45 11.06
C LEU A 185 -3.36 0.39 11.28
N LEU A 186 -3.33 1.68 10.90
CA LEU A 186 -4.41 2.61 11.18
C LEU A 186 -5.45 2.59 10.08
N THR A 187 -6.72 2.63 10.49
CA THR A 187 -7.83 2.78 9.54
C THR A 187 -7.76 4.12 8.83
N PRO A 188 -8.39 4.28 7.65
CA PRO A 188 -8.46 5.57 6.96
C PRO A 188 -9.02 6.69 7.85
N MET A 189 -9.99 6.38 8.71
CA MET A 189 -10.55 7.35 9.67
C MET A 189 -9.53 7.78 10.72
N GLN A 190 -8.77 6.83 11.27
CA GLN A 190 -7.71 7.14 12.22
C GLN A 190 -6.58 7.95 11.57
N LEU A 191 -6.26 7.68 10.30
CA LEU A 191 -5.29 8.46 9.54
C LEU A 191 -5.77 9.89 9.28
N LEU A 192 -7.06 10.09 8.97
CA LEU A 192 -7.64 11.41 8.78
C LEU A 192 -7.59 12.23 10.08
N GLU A 193 -7.89 11.62 11.22
CA GLU A 193 -7.77 12.25 12.53
C GLU A 193 -6.31 12.65 12.85
N VAL A 194 -5.35 11.77 12.55
CA VAL A 194 -3.92 12.08 12.68
C VAL A 194 -3.53 13.27 11.81
N ALA A 195 -4.01 13.33 10.57
CA ALA A 195 -3.73 14.45 9.67
C ALA A 195 -4.29 15.77 10.22
N LYS A 196 -5.55 15.76 10.69
CA LYS A 196 -6.18 16.93 11.31
C LYS A 196 -5.40 17.43 12.53
N ASN A 197 -4.98 16.51 13.41
CA ASN A 197 -4.20 16.87 14.59
C ASN A 197 -2.85 17.49 14.22
N LEU A 198 -2.21 17.04 13.14
CA LEU A 198 -0.97 17.64 12.64
C LEU A 198 -1.20 19.04 12.07
N ASP A 199 -2.31 19.25 11.35
CA ASP A 199 -2.69 20.56 10.84
C ASP A 199 -2.97 21.56 11.97
N ASP A 200 -3.69 21.13 13.00
CA ASP A 200 -3.97 21.96 14.19
C ASP A 200 -2.68 22.34 14.94
N GLN A 201 -1.73 21.41 15.06
CA GLN A 201 -0.40 21.68 15.63
C GLN A 201 0.39 22.68 14.77
N ALA A 202 0.39 22.50 13.44
CA ALA A 202 1.07 23.41 12.52
C ALA A 202 0.49 24.82 12.59
N ASN A 203 -0.84 24.95 12.66
CA ASN A 203 -1.52 26.23 12.83
C ASN A 203 -1.20 26.88 14.17
N THR A 204 -1.17 26.11 15.26
CA THR A 204 -0.75 26.60 16.58
C THR A 204 0.67 27.16 16.55
N LEU A 205 1.62 26.45 15.93
CA LEU A 205 3.01 26.89 15.79
C LEU A 205 3.13 28.15 14.94
N LYS A 206 2.38 28.26 13.83
CA LYS A 206 2.34 29.48 13.02
C LYS A 206 1.90 30.69 13.87
N LEU A 207 0.82 30.57 14.63
CA LEU A 207 0.32 31.66 15.48
C LEU A 207 1.33 32.07 16.57
N GLN A 208 2.10 31.12 17.12
CA GLN A 208 3.16 31.43 18.09
C GLN A 208 4.31 32.21 17.45
N VAL A 209 4.77 31.79 16.26
CA VAL A 209 5.80 32.52 15.51
C VAL A 209 5.37 33.96 15.23
N TRP A 210 4.10 34.16 14.87
CA TRP A 210 3.56 35.49 14.57
C TRP A 210 3.46 36.38 15.82
N ARG A 211 3.24 35.80 17.00
CA ARG A 211 3.23 36.54 18.28
C ARG A 211 4.62 36.89 18.80
N CYS A 212 5.65 36.16 18.38
CA CYS A 212 7.03 36.37 18.80
C CYS A 212 7.88 37.15 17.79
N SER A 213 7.33 37.50 16.63
CA SER A 213 7.97 38.47 15.73
C SER A 213 7.93 39.84 16.39
N PRO A 214 9.08 40.48 16.69
CA PRO A 214 9.06 41.87 17.10
C PRO A 214 8.43 42.65 15.95
N ILE A 215 7.36 43.39 16.26
CA ILE A 215 6.92 44.49 15.41
C ILE A 215 8.13 45.41 15.37
N HIS A 216 8.92 45.33 14.30
CA HIS A 216 9.78 46.44 13.95
C HIS A 216 8.80 47.54 13.58
N ASP A 217 8.46 48.37 14.57
CA ASP A 217 7.93 49.71 14.33
C ASP A 217 8.90 50.37 13.37
N ILE A 218 8.54 50.38 12.10
CA ILE A 218 9.15 51.23 11.08
C ILE A 218 8.58 52.63 11.36
N ASP A 219 9.01 53.21 12.48
CA ASP A 219 8.93 54.64 12.74
C ASP A 219 10.32 55.19 12.45
N GLN A 220 10.63 55.39 11.16
CA GLN A 220 11.69 56.30 10.77
C GLN A 220 11.31 57.09 9.50
N TYR A 221 10.95 58.35 9.77
CA TYR A 221 11.21 59.59 9.01
C TYR A 221 10.64 59.78 7.61
#